data_AF-A0A4Q8LCW3-F1
#
_entry.id   AF-A0A4Q8LCW3-F1
#
_cell.length_a   1.000
_cell.length_b   1.000
_cell.length_c   1.000
_cell.angle_alpha   90.00
_cell.angle_beta   90.00
_cell.angle_gamma   90.00
#
_symmetry.space_group_name_H-M   'P 1'
#
loop_
_entity.id
_entity.type
_entity.pdbx_description
1 polymer ?
#
loop_
_entity_poly.entity_id
_entity_poly.type
_entity_poly.pdbx_seq_one_letter_code
_entity_poly.pdbx_strand_id
1 'polypeptide(L)'
;MTQREIKHHSVIPGCREGHPARLMLDARRCLNGGPGGHFVECRCRASARFADAGDALRDWSRVNGKRAPRTAAPADNIVQLDLLRKGGA
;
A
#
# COMPACT_ATOMS: atom_id res chain seq x y z
N MET A 1 -13.54 -14.52 -19.03
CA MET A 1 -12.97 -13.78 -17.87
C MET A 1 -12.03 -12.72 -18.40
N THR A 2 -12.30 -11.45 -18.14
CA THR A 2 -11.54 -10.29 -18.68
C THR A 2 -10.85 -9.46 -17.59
N GLN A 3 -10.93 -9.95 -16.35
CA GLN A 3 -10.25 -9.39 -15.19
C GLN A 3 -8.86 -10.00 -15.13
N ARG A 4 -7.83 -9.17 -15.03
CA ARG A 4 -6.43 -9.59 -14.97
C ARG A 4 -5.75 -8.94 -13.78
N GLU A 5 -4.94 -9.72 -13.07
CA GLU A 5 -4.08 -9.21 -12.02
C GLU A 5 -2.93 -8.41 -12.66
N ILE A 6 -2.73 -7.17 -12.21
CA ILE A 6 -1.59 -6.35 -12.58
C ILE A 6 -0.51 -6.57 -11.53
N LYS A 7 0.64 -7.09 -11.95
CA LYS A 7 1.84 -7.12 -11.09
C LYS A 7 2.32 -5.70 -10.87
N HIS A 8 1.94 -5.12 -9.74
CA HIS A 8 2.47 -3.84 -9.31
C HIS A 8 3.78 -4.08 -8.54
N HIS A 9 4.82 -3.31 -8.87
CA HIS A 9 6.14 -3.41 -8.25
C HIS A 9 6.19 -2.80 -6.84
N SER A 10 5.24 -1.92 -6.50
CA SER A 10 5.12 -1.39 -5.15
C SER A 10 4.36 -2.37 -4.26
N VAL A 11 4.84 -2.56 -3.04
CA VAL A 11 4.16 -3.35 -2.01
C VAL A 11 2.77 -2.80 -1.74
N ILE A 12 1.73 -3.54 -2.15
CA ILE A 12 0.34 -3.19 -1.88
C ILE A 12 0.08 -3.49 -0.40
N PRO A 13 -0.38 -2.52 0.41
CA PRO A 13 -0.66 -2.76 1.80
C PRO A 13 -1.80 -3.77 1.94
N GLY A 14 -1.60 -4.74 2.84
CA GLY A 14 -2.63 -5.72 3.18
C GLY A 14 -3.87 -5.05 3.78
N CYS A 15 -4.99 -5.78 3.80
CA CYS A 15 -6.20 -5.34 4.48
C CYS A 15 -5.94 -5.18 6.00
N ARG A 16 -6.85 -4.52 6.75
CA ARG A 16 -6.77 -4.41 8.23
C ARG A 16 -6.59 -5.76 8.93
N GLU A 17 -7.20 -6.80 8.36
CA GLU A 17 -7.16 -8.20 8.79
C GLU A 17 -5.85 -8.93 8.40
N GLY A 18 -4.93 -8.28 7.69
CA GLY A 18 -3.66 -8.88 7.25
C GLY A 18 -3.74 -9.67 5.93
N HIS A 19 -4.89 -9.68 5.26
CA HIS A 19 -5.02 -10.36 3.97
C HIS A 19 -4.19 -9.68 2.86
N PRO A 20 -3.52 -10.46 1.98
CA PRO A 20 -2.80 -9.92 0.85
C PRO A 20 -3.77 -9.26 -0.12
N ALA A 21 -3.42 -8.06 -0.56
CA ALA A 21 -4.19 -7.29 -1.52
C ALA A 21 -3.56 -7.41 -2.92
N ARG A 22 -4.39 -7.49 -3.95
CA ARG A 22 -3.99 -7.66 -5.35
C ARG A 22 -4.64 -6.55 -6.18
N LEU A 23 -3.85 -5.92 -7.04
CA LEU A 23 -4.36 -4.95 -8.00
C LEU A 23 -4.86 -5.71 -9.23
N MET A 24 -6.10 -5.43 -9.60
CA MET A 24 -6.79 -6.07 -10.70
C MET A 24 -7.29 -5.01 -11.68
N LEU A 25 -7.33 -5.38 -12.96
CA LEU A 25 -7.87 -4.57 -14.04
C LEU A 25 -8.98 -5.33 -14.75
N ASP A 26 -10.17 -4.74 -14.78
CA ASP A 26 -11.25 -5.19 -15.65
C ASP A 26 -11.17 -4.47 -17.01
N ALA A 27 -10.70 -5.20 -18.03
CA ALA A 27 -10.53 -4.64 -19.36
C ALA A 27 -11.87 -4.30 -20.04
N ARG A 28 -12.96 -5.02 -19.73
CA ARG A 28 -14.30 -4.77 -20.34
C ARG A 28 -14.77 -3.35 -20.11
N ARG A 29 -14.57 -2.82 -18.92
CA ARG A 29 -14.98 -1.45 -18.59
C ARG A 29 -14.10 -0.41 -19.29
N CYS A 30 -12.82 -0.68 -19.51
CA CYS A 30 -11.94 0.18 -20.32
C CYS A 30 -12.37 0.20 -21.80
N LEU A 31 -12.81 -0.94 -22.35
CA LEU A 31 -13.27 -1.05 -23.74
C LEU A 31 -14.62 -0.36 -24.00
N ASN A 32 -15.50 -0.27 -22.99
CA ASN A 32 -16.81 0.39 -23.12
C ASN A 32 -16.78 1.91 -22.84
N GLY A 33 -15.60 2.55 -22.87
CA GLY A 33 -15.46 3.99 -22.66
C GLY A 33 -15.78 4.47 -21.23
N GLY A 34 -15.89 3.54 -20.27
CA GLY A 34 -16.11 3.87 -18.86
C GLY A 34 -14.80 4.30 -18.17
N PRO A 35 -14.88 5.08 -17.08
CA PRO A 35 -13.71 5.39 -16.25
C PRO A 35 -13.14 4.05 -15.79
N GLY A 36 -11.86 3.84 -16.11
CA GLY A 36 -11.14 2.58 -16.14
C GLY A 36 -11.39 1.57 -15.02
N GLY A 37 -10.99 0.34 -15.30
CA GLY A 37 -11.34 -0.84 -14.53
C GLY A 37 -10.34 -1.21 -13.43
N HIS A 38 -9.53 -0.29 -12.92
CA HIS A 38 -8.53 -0.60 -11.90
C HIS A 38 -9.18 -0.68 -10.52
N PHE A 39 -8.98 -1.78 -9.81
CA PHE A 39 -9.44 -1.91 -8.43
C PHE A 39 -8.52 -2.85 -7.67
N VAL A 40 -8.48 -2.70 -6.35
CA VAL A 40 -7.70 -3.55 -5.45
C VAL A 40 -8.66 -4.48 -4.71
N GLU A 41 -8.34 -5.76 -4.63
CA GLU A 41 -9.10 -6.73 -3.86
C GLU A 41 -8.24 -7.51 -2.86
N CYS A 42 -8.84 -7.85 -1.73
CA CYS A 42 -8.41 -8.91 -0.82
C CYS A 42 -9.47 -10.02 -0.81
N ARG A 43 -9.14 -11.15 -0.21
CA ARG A 43 -10.10 -12.25 0.07
C ARG A 43 -11.37 -11.80 0.83
N CYS A 44 -11.27 -10.68 1.53
CA CYS A 44 -12.27 -10.12 2.41
C CYS A 44 -13.14 -9.00 1.80
N ARG A 45 -12.64 -8.30 0.79
CA ARG A 45 -13.21 -7.02 0.32
C ARG A 45 -12.56 -6.59 -1.00
N ALA A 46 -13.33 -5.89 -1.83
CA ALA A 46 -12.82 -5.14 -2.97
C ALA A 46 -12.96 -3.61 -2.78
N SER A 47 -12.08 -2.83 -3.40
CA SER A 47 -12.20 -1.38 -3.54
C SER A 47 -13.21 -1.00 -4.62
N ALA A 48 -13.53 0.29 -4.69
CA ALA A 48 -14.18 0.84 -5.86
C ALA A 48 -13.27 0.71 -7.10
N ARG A 49 -13.86 0.87 -8.28
CA ARG A 49 -13.16 0.85 -9.57
C ARG A 49 -12.76 2.26 -9.96
N PHE A 50 -11.52 2.43 -10.39
CA PHE A 50 -10.90 3.71 -10.69
C PHE A 50 -10.26 3.68 -12.08
N ALA A 51 -10.18 4.85 -12.70
CA ALA A 51 -9.55 4.99 -14.00
C ALA A 51 -8.08 4.60 -13.99
N ASP A 52 -7.37 4.96 -12.92
CA ASP A 52 -5.95 4.72 -12.76
C ASP A 52 -5.65 3.74 -11.61
N ALA A 53 -4.57 2.96 -11.76
CA ALA A 53 -4.06 2.07 -10.73
C ALA A 53 -3.66 2.82 -9.45
N GLY A 54 -3.10 4.02 -9.59
CA GLY A 54 -2.68 4.87 -8.48
C GLY A 54 -3.85 5.36 -7.63
N ASP A 55 -4.97 5.73 -8.25
CA ASP A 55 -6.18 6.11 -7.52
C ASP A 55 -6.77 4.92 -6.74
N ALA A 56 -6.77 3.72 -7.34
CA ALA A 56 -7.20 2.51 -6.65
C ALA A 56 -6.31 2.17 -5.46
N LEU A 57 -4.99 2.30 -5.60
CA LEU A 57 -4.03 2.11 -4.50
C LEU A 57 -4.16 3.19 -3.42
N ARG A 58 -4.40 4.45 -3.81
CA ARG A 58 -4.58 5.56 -2.86
C ARG A 58 -5.86 5.39 -2.05
N ASP A 59 -6.97 5.02 -2.67
CA ASP A 59 -8.22 4.70 -1.96
C ASP A 59 -8.04 3.49 -1.04
N TRP A 60 -7.44 2.41 -1.54
CA TRP A 60 -7.18 1.23 -0.74
C TRP A 60 -6.28 1.54 0.46
N SER A 61 -5.21 2.30 0.26
CA SER A 61 -4.31 2.76 1.33
C SER A 61 -5.01 3.75 2.28
N ARG A 62 -5.96 4.55 1.81
CA ARG A 62 -6.72 5.45 2.69
C ARG A 62 -7.64 4.68 3.63
N VAL A 63 -8.26 3.61 3.12
CA VAL A 63 -9.26 2.84 3.87
C VAL A 63 -8.61 1.75 4.73
N ASN A 64 -7.61 1.06 4.19
CA ASN A 64 -6.95 -0.09 4.83
C ASN A 64 -5.54 0.22 5.33
N GLY A 65 -4.96 1.37 4.97
CA GLY A 65 -3.64 1.75 5.44
C GLY A 65 -3.64 1.91 6.96
N LYS A 66 -3.15 0.89 7.64
CA LYS A 66 -2.38 1.09 8.86
C LYS A 66 -1.21 1.95 8.43
N ARG A 67 -1.07 3.15 9.01
CA ARG A 67 0.01 4.13 8.79
C ARG A 67 1.26 3.35 8.38
N ALA A 68 1.68 3.43 7.11
CA ALA A 68 2.89 2.76 6.68
C ALA A 68 3.97 3.18 7.69
N PRO A 69 4.69 2.25 8.35
CA PRO A 69 5.88 2.67 9.06
C PRO A 69 6.68 3.42 8.01
N ARG A 70 6.93 4.72 8.24
CA ARG A 70 7.89 5.47 7.43
C ARG A 70 9.06 4.54 7.31
N THR A 71 9.41 4.12 6.09
CA THR A 71 10.67 3.43 5.86
C THR A 71 11.71 4.36 6.49
N ALA A 72 12.21 3.97 7.66
CA ALA A 72 13.24 4.73 8.32
C ALA A 72 14.39 4.62 7.34
N ALA A 73 14.70 5.73 6.67
CA ALA A 73 16.00 5.87 6.04
C ALA A 73 17.04 5.45 7.09
N PRO A 74 18.05 4.64 6.72
CA PRO A 74 19.05 4.20 7.69
C PRO A 74 19.60 5.44 8.38
N ALA A 75 19.37 5.54 9.69
CA ALA A 75 19.86 6.65 10.50
C ALA A 75 21.37 6.45 10.71
N ASP A 76 22.15 6.74 9.69
CA ASP A 76 23.61 6.69 9.73
C ASP A 76 24.19 7.93 10.41
N ASN A 77 23.60 8.42 11.52
CA ASN A 77 24.12 9.60 12.24
C ASN A 77 23.70 9.67 13.71
N ILE A 78 23.55 8.54 14.42
CA ILE A 78 23.39 8.61 15.88
C ILE A 78 24.78 8.54 16.51
N VAL A 79 25.31 9.71 16.85
CA VAL A 79 26.48 9.82 17.73
C VAL A 79 26.00 9.48 19.14
N GLN A 80 26.31 8.28 19.60
CA GLN A 80 26.05 7.87 20.97
C GLN A 80 26.98 8.67 21.88
N LEU A 81 26.50 9.76 22.47
CA LEU A 81 27.25 10.50 23.49
C LEU A 81 27.30 9.64 24.75
N ASP A 82 28.42 8.97 24.94
CA ASP A 82 28.80 8.27 26.17
C ASP A 82 28.85 9.30 27.31
N LEU A 83 27.77 9.39 28.09
CA LEU A 83 27.78 10.15 29.34
C LEU A 83 28.58 9.35 30.36
N LEU A 84 29.89 9.59 30.33
CA LEU A 84 30.89 9.10 31.26
C LEU A 84 30.47 9.36 32.72
N ARG A 85 30.34 8.26 33.45
CA ARG A 85 30.24 8.13 34.90
C ARG A 85 31.22 9.05 35.68
N LYS A 86 30.66 9.90 36.54
CA LYS A 86 31.21 10.42 37.82
C LYS A 86 29.99 10.58 38.74
N GLY A 87 29.84 9.97 39.93
CA GLY A 87 30.80 9.46 40.89
C GLY A 87 30.44 10.06 42.26
N GLY A 88 29.95 9.22 43.18
CA GLY A 88 30.04 9.36 44.64
C GLY A 88 29.34 10.53 45.35
N ALA A 89 28.36 10.20 46.20
CA ALA A 89 28.44 10.20 47.67
C ALA A 89 27.04 9.99 48.26
#